data_AF-A0A5S3T0J6-F1
#
_entry.id   AF-A0A5S3T0J6-F1
#
_cell.length_a   1.000
_cell.length_b   1.000
_cell.length_c   1.000
_cell.angle_alpha   90.00
_cell.angle_beta   90.00
_cell.angle_gamma   90.00
#
_symmetry.space_group_name_H-M   'P 1'
#
loop_
_entity.id
_entity.type
_entity.pdbx_description
1 polymer ?
#
loop_
_entity_poly.entity_id
_entity_poly.type
_entity_poly.pdbx_seq_one_letter_code
_entity_poly.pdbx_strand_id
1 'polypeptide(L)'
;KVLFILGPGLAMTAALMTCAVIPWSTSVEFFGRKIDLQIADINIGILYIFGVVSLGVYGIMIGGWASNNKFSLMAALRGASQAISYELA
;
A
#
# COMPACT_ATOMS: atom_id res chain seq x y z
N LYS A 1 -17.58 12.95 5.46
CA LYS A 1 -17.11 12.28 6.71
C LYS A 1 -16.52 10.90 6.42
N VAL A 2 -17.24 10.00 5.74
CA VAL A 2 -16.76 8.64 5.41
C VAL A 2 -15.46 8.65 4.59
N LEU A 3 -15.37 9.48 3.53
CA LEU A 3 -14.14 9.60 2.72
C LEU A 3 -12.91 10.10 3.51
N PHE A 4 -13.10 10.95 4.52
CA PHE A 4 -12.01 11.49 5.33
C PHE A 4 -11.39 10.44 6.26
N ILE A 5 -12.17 9.41 6.62
CA ILE A 5 -11.72 8.27 7.41
C ILE A 5 -11.20 7.15 6.50
N LEU A 6 -11.87 6.91 5.36
CA LEU A 6 -11.46 5.91 4.39
C LEU A 6 -10.17 6.25 3.65
N GLY A 7 -9.86 7.53 3.38
CA GLY A 7 -8.63 7.93 2.70
C GLY A 7 -7.37 7.41 3.41
N PRO A 8 -7.17 7.73 4.70
CA PRO A 8 -6.08 7.15 5.50
C PRO A 8 -6.19 5.64 5.67
N GLY A 9 -7.41 5.11 5.81
CA GLY A 9 -7.64 3.67 5.92
C GLY A 9 -7.12 2.89 4.71
N LEU A 10 -7.39 3.38 3.49
CA LEU A 10 -6.92 2.78 2.25
C LEU A 10 -5.40 2.78 2.15
N ALA A 11 -4.76 3.92 2.46
CA ALA A 11 -3.30 4.03 2.46
C ALA A 11 -2.66 3.05 3.46
N MET A 12 -3.25 2.90 4.65
CA MET A 12 -2.77 1.98 5.68
C MET A 12 -2.95 0.51 5.27
N THR A 13 -4.10 0.16 4.69
CA THR A 13 -4.34 -1.21 4.19
C THR A 13 -3.41 -1.57 3.04
N ALA A 14 -3.12 -0.62 2.14
CA ALA A 14 -2.17 -0.84 1.06
C ALA A 14 -0.76 -1.12 1.60
N ALA A 15 -0.31 -0.36 2.61
CA ALA A 15 0.99 -0.57 3.26
C ALA A 15 1.10 -1.92 3.99
N LEU A 16 0.02 -2.41 4.61
CA LEU A 16 0.01 -3.71 5.29
C LEU A 16 -0.05 -4.87 4.31
N MET A 17 -0.73 -4.70 3.17
CA MET A 17 -0.91 -5.74 2.15
C MET A 17 0.39 -6.05 1.39
N THR A 18 1.31 -5.10 1.24
CA THR A 18 2.63 -5.34 0.63
C THR A 18 3.51 -6.24 1.49
N CYS A 19 3.36 -6.21 2.82
CA CYS A 19 4.09 -7.09 3.74
C CYS A 19 3.74 -8.57 3.59
N ALA A 20 2.59 -8.92 3.00
CA ALA A 20 2.14 -10.31 2.86
C ALA A 20 2.95 -11.12 1.83
N VAL A 21 3.55 -10.46 0.84
CA VAL A 21 4.25 -11.10 -0.28
C VAL A 21 5.76 -11.14 -0.07
N ILE A 22 6.29 -10.34 0.85
CA ILE A 22 7.73 -10.27 1.11
C ILE A 22 8.15 -11.50 1.93
N PRO A 23 9.07 -12.34 1.44
CA PRO A 23 9.61 -13.45 2.23
C PRO A 23 10.57 -12.89 3.28
N TRP A 24 10.24 -13.06 4.57
CA TRP A 24 11.07 -12.51 5.64
C TRP A 24 12.27 -13.39 6.05
N SER A 25 12.24 -14.70 5.78
CA SER A 25 13.39 -15.62 5.93
C SER A 25 13.06 -17.03 5.40
N THR A 26 14.09 -17.88 5.26
CA THR A 26 13.97 -19.32 4.98
C THR A 26 13.06 -20.02 6.01
N SER A 27 12.34 -21.05 5.56
CA SER A 27 11.46 -21.92 6.35
C SER A 27 12.07 -22.25 7.71
N VAL A 28 11.50 -21.71 8.78
CA VAL A 28 11.97 -22.01 10.13
C VAL A 28 11.18 -23.22 10.63
N GLU A 29 11.88 -24.30 10.96
CA GLU A 29 11.26 -25.45 11.61
C GLU A 29 10.94 -25.09 13.06
N PHE A 30 9.68 -24.74 13.33
CA PHE A 30 9.14 -24.60 14.67
C PHE A 30 8.24 -25.81 14.96
N PHE A 31 8.48 -26.51 16.07
CA PHE A 31 7.63 -27.61 16.55
C PHE A 31 7.41 -28.76 15.51
N GLY A 32 8.42 -29.07 14.69
CA GLY A 32 8.33 -30.13 13.67
C GLY A 32 7.43 -29.80 12.47
N ARG A 33 7.05 -28.52 12.32
CA ARG A 33 6.33 -28.00 11.15
C ARG A 33 7.21 -26.95 10.47
N LYS A 34 7.36 -27.07 9.15
CA LYS A 34 7.98 -26.03 8.33
C LYS A 34 6.99 -24.88 8.22
N ILE A 35 7.34 -23.74 8.82
CA ILE A 35 6.56 -22.52 8.68
C ILE A 35 7.37 -21.62 7.75
N ASP A 36 6.87 -21.45 6.54
CA ASP A 36 7.42 -20.47 5.63
C ASP A 36 7.07 -19.08 6.16
N LEU A 37 8.08 -18.20 6.25
CA LEU A 37 7.91 -16.81 6.70
C LEU A 37 7.37 -15.90 5.59
N GLN A 38 6.68 -16.51 4.63
CA GLN A 38 5.97 -15.86 3.53
C GLN A 38 4.49 -16.21 3.67
N ILE A 39 3.63 -15.20 3.78
CA ILE A 39 2.20 -15.39 4.03
C ILE A 39 1.48 -15.84 2.75
N ALA A 40 1.88 -15.31 1.60
CA ALA A 40 1.33 -15.69 0.31
C ALA A 40 2.44 -15.84 -0.74
N ASP A 41 2.59 -17.06 -1.26
CA ASP A 41 3.36 -17.33 -2.48
C ASP A 41 2.49 -17.04 -3.69
N ILE A 42 2.79 -15.93 -4.36
CA ILE A 42 2.09 -15.47 -5.55
C ILE A 42 3.11 -15.48 -6.69
N ASN A 43 2.84 -16.32 -7.71
CA ASN A 43 3.63 -16.42 -8.93
C ASN A 43 3.89 -15.06 -9.62
N ILE A 44 3.07 -14.06 -9.33
CA ILE A 44 3.09 -12.72 -9.94
C ILE A 44 3.29 -11.64 -8.84
N GLY A 45 4.16 -11.90 -7.87
CA GLY A 45 4.35 -11.03 -6.70
C GLY A 45 4.68 -9.57 -7.05
N ILE A 46 5.43 -9.34 -8.13
CA ILE A 46 5.79 -7.99 -8.58
C ILE A 46 4.56 -7.18 -9.06
N LEU A 47 3.63 -7.79 -9.82
CA LEU A 47 2.41 -7.10 -10.26
C LEU A 47 1.46 -6.86 -9.09
N TYR A 48 1.44 -7.76 -8.11
CA TYR A 48 0.69 -7.54 -6.88
C TYR A 48 1.21 -6.32 -6.11
N ILE A 49 2.51 -6.21 -5.91
CA ILE A 49 3.12 -5.06 -5.23
C ILE A 49 2.79 -3.77 -5.97
N PHE A 50 2.95 -3.75 -7.31
CA PHE A 50 2.57 -2.60 -8.13
C PHE A 50 1.11 -2.20 -7.95
N GLY A 51 0.18 -3.17 -8.04
CA GLY A 51 -1.25 -2.89 -7.90
C GLY A 51 -1.63 -2.35 -6.51
N VAL A 52 -1.04 -2.89 -5.45
CA VAL A 52 -1.30 -2.46 -4.07
C VAL A 52 -0.72 -1.07 -3.79
N VAL A 53 0.49 -0.78 -4.26
CA VAL A 53 1.13 0.52 -4.05
C VAL A 53 0.36 1.61 -4.81
N SER A 54 -0.08 1.36 -6.05
CA SER A 54 -0.92 2.30 -6.80
C SER A 54 -2.26 2.59 -6.11
N LEU A 55 -2.88 1.60 -5.44
CA LEU A 55 -4.07 1.80 -4.60
C LEU A 55 -3.79 2.71 -3.38
N GLY A 56 -2.58 2.65 -2.82
CA GLY A 56 -2.14 3.54 -1.74
C GLY A 56 -2.13 5.01 -2.14
N VAL A 57 -1.68 5.32 -3.37
CA VAL A 57 -1.68 6.70 -3.91
C VAL A 57 -3.10 7.26 -4.04
N TYR A 58 -4.06 6.43 -4.46
CA TYR A 58 -5.48 6.81 -4.48
C TYR A 58 -6.00 7.16 -3.08
N GLY A 59 -5.58 6.45 -2.03
CA GLY A 59 -5.93 6.76 -0.64
C GLY A 59 -5.48 8.17 -0.21
N ILE A 60 -4.28 8.58 -0.62
CA ILE A 60 -3.72 9.93 -0.35
C ILE A 60 -4.55 11.00 -1.05
N MET A 61 -4.93 10.78 -2.32
CA MET A 61 -5.71 11.74 -3.10
C MET A 61 -7.13 11.92 -2.55
N ILE A 62 -7.79 10.81 -2.21
CA ILE A 62 -9.14 10.82 -1.61
C ILE A 62 -9.11 11.50 -0.24
N GLY A 63 -8.10 11.24 0.59
CA GLY A 63 -7.92 11.90 1.89
C GLY A 63 -7.73 13.42 1.76
N GLY A 64 -6.89 13.85 0.80
CA GLY A 64 -6.68 15.27 0.50
C GLY A 64 -7.94 15.97 -0.01
N TRP A 65 -8.71 15.34 -0.89
CA TRP A 65 -9.97 15.88 -1.40
C TRP A 65 -11.07 15.94 -0.33
N ALA A 66 -11.16 14.91 0.52
CA ALA A 66 -12.17 14.82 1.58
C ALA A 66 -11.99 15.86 2.70
N SER A 67 -10.82 16.47 2.81
CA SER A 67 -10.50 17.51 3.81
C SER A 67 -11.20 18.85 3.56
N ASN A 68 -11.79 19.06 2.37
CA ASN A 68 -12.45 20.29 1.95
C ASN A 68 -11.60 21.58 2.15
N ASN A 69 -10.27 21.47 2.04
CA ASN A 69 -9.34 22.60 2.09
C ASN A 69 -8.46 22.63 0.83
N LYS A 70 -8.45 23.78 0.14
CA LYS A 70 -7.63 24.00 -1.06
C LYS A 70 -6.13 23.75 -0.84
N PHE A 71 -5.60 24.08 0.34
CA PHE A 71 -4.19 23.82 0.65
C PHE A 71 -3.87 22.33 0.77
N SER A 72 -4.74 21.57 1.45
CA SER A 72 -4.57 20.13 1.61
C SER A 72 -4.75 19.38 0.28
N LEU A 73 -5.69 19.83 -0.56
CA LEU A 73 -5.87 19.28 -1.91
C LEU A 73 -4.62 19.49 -2.78
N MET A 74 -4.03 20.69 -2.78
CA MET A 74 -2.80 20.96 -3.54
C MET A 74 -1.60 20.15 -3.02
N ALA A 75 -1.48 19.99 -1.70
CA ALA A 75 -0.43 19.16 -1.10
C ALA A 75 -0.58 17.68 -1.49
N ALA A 76 -1.81 17.14 -1.44
CA ALA A 76 -2.10 15.77 -1.84
C ALA A 76 -1.83 15.55 -3.33
N LEU A 77 -2.18 16.50 -4.21
CA LEU A 77 -1.91 16.41 -5.64
C LEU A 77 -0.40 16.35 -5.94
N ARG A 78 0.40 17.17 -5.24
CA ARG A 78 1.87 17.17 -5.38
C ARG A 78 2.51 15.88 -4.88
N GLY A 79 1.99 15.31 -3.79
CA GLY A 79 2.46 14.04 -3.25
C GLY A 79 2.12 12.87 -4.18
N ALA A 80 0.87 12.84 -4.67
CA ALA A 80 0.40 11.82 -5.60
C ALA A 80 1.17 11.87 -6.94
N SER A 81 1.41 13.06 -7.50
CA SER A 81 2.17 13.18 -8.75
C SER A 81 3.61 12.68 -8.61
N GLN A 82 4.24 12.90 -7.46
CA GLN A 82 5.58 12.38 -7.17
C GLN A 82 5.56 10.85 -7.03
N ALA A 83 4.65 10.31 -6.22
CA ALA A 83 4.53 8.86 -6.02
C ALA A 83 4.32 8.13 -7.36
N ILE A 84 3.41 8.60 -8.21
CA ILE A 84 3.16 8.00 -9.54
C ILE A 84 4.40 8.11 -10.44
N SER A 85 5.11 9.25 -10.40
CA SER A 85 6.32 9.43 -11.21
C SER A 85 7.44 8.47 -10.80
N TYR A 86 7.57 8.16 -9.51
CA TYR A 86 8.56 7.20 -9.00
C TYR A 86 8.10 5.74 -9.09
N GLU A 87 6.81 5.49 -9.22
CA GLU A 87 6.28 4.13 -9.46
C GLU A 87 6.45 3.70 -10.93
N LEU A 88 6.44 4.62 -11.89
CA LEU A 88 6.55 4.29 -13.31
C LEU A 88 8.00 4.30 -13.85
N ALA A 89 8.90 5.04 -13.18
CA ALA A 89 10.30 5.20 -13.58
C ALA A 89 11.14 3.97 -13.22
#